data_AF-A0A7W0NJT0-F1
#
_entry.id   AF-A0A7W0NJT0-F1
#
_cell.length_a   1.000
_cell.length_b   1.000
_cell.length_c   1.000
_cell.angle_alpha   90.00
_cell.angle_beta   90.00
_cell.angle_gamma   90.00
#
_symmetry.space_group_name_H-M   'P 1'
#
loop_
_entity.id
_entity.type
_entity.pdbx_description
1 polymer ?
#
loop_
_entity_poly.entity_id
_entity_poly.type
_entity_poly.pdbx_seq_one_letter_code
_entity_poly.pdbx_strand_id
1 'polypeptide(L)'
;MSQNEPGLELHEWETRWSELEELFAADPAGALSDGCDLVEQVLNESGVATATEDGENDELLAAYRAARETSDRVERGDDVDPGDIGAAIENLRLVYDSLRINRAG
;
A
#
# COMPACT_ATOMS: atom_id res chain seq x y z
N MET A 1 -4.33 -6.13 27.59
CA MET A 1 -4.00 -7.26 26.68
C MET A 1 -3.95 -6.67 25.29
N SER A 2 -2.76 -6.31 24.81
CA SER A 2 -2.42 -6.21 23.38
C SER A 2 -0.90 -6.35 23.30
N GLN A 3 -0.47 -7.55 22.95
CA GLN A 3 0.92 -7.90 22.68
C GLN A 3 1.23 -7.36 21.28
N ASN A 4 1.77 -6.15 21.17
CA ASN A 4 2.37 -5.68 19.91
C ASN A 4 3.76 -6.31 19.82
N GLU A 5 3.81 -7.59 19.45
CA GLU A 5 5.05 -8.25 19.10
C GLU A 5 5.34 -7.88 17.63
N PRO A 6 6.33 -7.01 17.34
CA PRO A 6 6.53 -6.42 16.01
C PRO A 6 6.80 -7.43 14.89
N GLY A 7 7.07 -8.70 15.22
CA GLY A 7 7.23 -9.80 14.27
C GLY A 7 5.94 -10.56 13.94
N LEU A 8 4.89 -10.45 14.77
CA LEU A 8 3.57 -11.02 14.45
C LEU A 8 2.89 -10.20 13.35
N GLU A 9 3.02 -8.87 13.44
CA GLU A 9 2.46 -7.91 12.48
C GLU A 9 3.02 -8.11 11.07
N LEU A 10 4.33 -8.36 10.93
CA LEU A 10 4.94 -8.61 9.64
C LEU A 10 4.38 -9.85 8.95
N HIS A 11 4.20 -10.95 9.68
CA HIS A 11 3.68 -12.19 9.11
C HIS A 11 2.22 -12.07 8.67
N GLU A 12 1.41 -11.33 9.44
CA GLU A 12 0.03 -11.01 9.07
C GLU A 12 -0.02 -10.13 7.82
N TRP A 13 0.83 -9.10 7.73
CA TRP A 13 0.92 -8.26 6.54
C TRP A 13 1.40 -9.03 5.30
N GLU A 14 2.39 -9.90 5.43
CA GLU A 14 2.87 -10.74 4.32
C GLU A 14 1.79 -11.67 3.79
N THR A 15 0.99 -12.23 4.69
CA THR A 15 -0.15 -13.07 4.33
C THR A 15 -1.19 -12.25 3.58
N ARG A 16 -1.59 -11.11 4.14
CA ARG A 16 -2.59 -10.23 3.52
C ARG A 16 -2.11 -9.66 2.18
N TRP A 17 -0.83 -9.33 2.07
CA TRP A 17 -0.22 -8.91 0.81
C TRP A 17 -0.27 -10.01 -0.24
N SER A 18 0.00 -11.26 0.15
CA SER A 18 -0.08 -12.41 -0.77
C SER A 18 -1.52 -12.63 -1.27
N GLU A 19 -2.51 -12.51 -0.39
CA GLU A 19 -3.93 -12.58 -0.77
C GLU A 19 -4.30 -11.43 -1.72
N LEU A 20 -3.76 -10.22 -1.49
CA LEU A 20 -3.95 -9.08 -2.37
C LEU A 20 -3.32 -9.26 -3.75
N GLU A 21 -2.16 -9.93 -3.85
CA GLU A 21 -1.56 -10.25 -5.15
C GLU A 21 -2.46 -11.12 -6.02
N GLU A 22 -3.14 -12.09 -5.41
CA GLU A 22 -4.14 -12.90 -6.10
C GLU A 22 -5.36 -12.06 -6.52
N LEU A 23 -5.80 -11.14 -5.66
CA LEU A 23 -6.88 -10.21 -5.97
C LEU A 23 -6.51 -9.23 -7.08
N PHE A 24 -5.28 -8.71 -7.11
CA PHE A 24 -4.81 -7.85 -8.21
C PHE A 24 -4.83 -8.57 -9.55
N ALA A 25 -4.58 -9.89 -9.56
CA ALA A 25 -4.67 -10.68 -10.78
C ALA A 25 -6.12 -10.94 -11.22
N ALA A 26 -7.05 -11.05 -10.27
CA ALA A 26 -8.46 -11.31 -10.54
C ALA A 26 -9.27 -10.05 -10.86
N ASP A 27 -9.09 -8.99 -10.07
CA ASP A 27 -9.77 -7.70 -10.17
C ASP A 27 -8.86 -6.56 -9.70
N PRO A 28 -7.93 -6.07 -10.57
CA PRO A 28 -6.95 -5.06 -10.18
C PRO A 28 -7.59 -3.74 -9.76
N ALA A 29 -8.74 -3.39 -10.34
CA ALA A 29 -9.46 -2.16 -10.04
C ALA A 29 -10.10 -2.21 -8.65
N GLY A 30 -10.80 -3.31 -8.31
CA GLY A 30 -11.42 -3.45 -6.99
C GLY A 30 -10.40 -3.62 -5.87
N ALA A 31 -9.33 -4.37 -6.12
CA ALA A 31 -8.28 -4.66 -5.14
C ALA A 31 -7.38 -3.46 -4.81
N LEU A 32 -7.41 -2.41 -5.62
CA LEU A 32 -6.58 -1.21 -5.46
C LEU A 32 -6.85 -0.49 -4.13
N SER A 33 -8.12 -0.45 -3.72
CA SER A 33 -8.53 0.15 -2.45
C SER A 33 -7.94 -0.61 -1.25
N ASP A 34 -8.14 -1.93 -1.21
CA ASP A 34 -7.58 -2.79 -0.17
C ASP A 34 -6.05 -2.74 -0.12
N GLY A 35 -5.39 -2.66 -1.27
CA GLY A 35 -3.95 -2.47 -1.38
C GLY A 35 -3.48 -1.16 -0.76
N CYS A 36 -4.20 -0.06 -1.02
CA CYS A 36 -3.91 1.23 -0.41
C CYS A 36 -4.12 1.20 1.11
N ASP A 37 -5.20 0.58 1.59
CA ASP A 37 -5.48 0.51 3.03
C ASP A 37 -4.41 -0.28 3.80
N LEU A 38 -3.92 -1.39 3.22
CA LEU A 38 -2.83 -2.15 3.82
C LEU A 38 -1.53 -1.33 3.84
N VAL A 39 -1.15 -0.70 2.73
CA VAL A 39 0.09 0.10 2.66
C VAL A 39 0.01 1.30 3.61
N GLU A 40 -1.15 1.95 3.74
CA GLU A 40 -1.38 3.03 4.70
C GLU A 40 -1.14 2.54 6.14
N GLN A 41 -1.71 1.39 6.47
CA GLN A 41 -1.54 0.78 7.78
C GLN A 41 -0.05 0.51 8.05
N VAL A 42 0.67 -0.14 7.12
CA VAL A 42 2.09 -0.44 7.27
C VAL A 42 2.94 0.83 7.41
N LEU A 43 2.62 1.90 6.65
CA LEU A 43 3.30 3.20 6.75
C LEU A 43 3.13 3.79 8.16
N ASN A 44 1.90 3.87 8.65
CA ASN A 44 1.60 4.42 9.99
C ASN A 44 2.28 3.59 11.09
N GLU A 45 2.22 2.27 11.00
CA GLU A 45 2.83 1.36 11.96
C GLU A 45 4.37 1.32 11.88
N SER A 46 4.94 1.78 10.77
CA SER A 46 6.38 1.98 10.61
C SER A 46 6.85 3.38 11.07
N GLY A 47 5.94 4.22 11.57
CA GLY A 47 6.24 5.58 12.01
C GLY A 47 6.36 6.59 10.87
N VAL A 48 6.02 6.21 9.64
CA VAL A 48 5.92 7.11 8.48
C VAL A 48 4.48 7.64 8.45
N ALA A 49 4.27 8.78 9.10
CA ALA A 49 2.95 9.41 9.07
C ALA A 49 2.62 9.88 7.64
N THR A 50 1.58 9.29 7.05
CA THR A 50 1.08 9.70 5.73
C THR A 50 0.58 11.15 5.70
N ALA A 51 0.26 11.68 6.88
CA ALA A 51 -0.27 13.02 7.12
C ALA A 51 0.78 14.14 7.17
N THR A 52 2.08 13.84 7.29
CA THR A 52 3.12 14.88 7.38
C THR A 52 3.80 15.08 6.02
N GLU A 53 3.72 16.30 5.48
CA GLU A 53 4.34 16.71 4.20
C GLU A 53 5.87 16.87 4.28
N ASP A 54 6.46 16.71 5.46
CA ASP A 54 7.89 16.88 5.70
C ASP A 54 8.51 15.56 6.20
N GLY A 55 9.21 14.85 5.33
CA GLY A 55 9.95 13.65 5.72
C GLY A 55 10.84 13.08 4.62
N GLU A 56 11.93 12.42 5.03
CA GLU A 56 12.92 11.71 4.18
C GLU A 56 12.30 10.66 3.21
N ASN A 57 11.02 10.29 3.42
CA ASN A 57 10.28 9.30 2.65
C ASN A 57 9.33 9.90 1.60
N ASP A 58 9.62 11.11 1.11
CA ASP A 58 8.76 11.84 0.15
C ASP A 58 8.44 11.02 -1.10
N GLU A 59 9.41 10.23 -1.60
CA GLU A 59 9.23 9.36 -2.78
C GLU A 59 8.23 8.21 -2.50
N LEU A 60 8.29 7.58 -1.33
CA LEU A 60 7.36 6.53 -0.93
C LEU A 60 5.95 7.08 -0.72
N LEU A 61 5.86 8.24 -0.07
CA LEU A 61 4.58 8.93 0.14
C LEU A 61 3.97 9.42 -1.18
N ALA A 62 4.79 9.90 -2.12
CA ALA A 62 4.33 10.29 -3.45
C ALA A 62 3.78 9.07 -4.22
N ALA A 63 4.50 7.94 -4.20
CA ALA A 63 4.04 6.70 -4.83
C ALA A 63 2.73 6.19 -4.22
N TYR A 64 2.62 6.19 -2.88
CA TYR A 64 1.39 5.83 -2.18
C TYR A 64 0.22 6.77 -2.53
N ARG A 65 0.44 8.09 -2.50
CA ARG A 65 -0.59 9.09 -2.82
C ARG A 65 -1.08 8.97 -4.26
N ALA A 66 -0.17 8.71 -5.21
CA ALA A 66 -0.54 8.47 -6.59
C ALA A 66 -1.42 7.22 -6.74
N ALA A 67 -1.06 6.12 -6.06
CA ALA A 67 -1.89 4.92 -6.06
C ALA A 67 -3.26 5.13 -5.41
N ARG A 68 -3.29 5.87 -4.29
CA ARG A 68 -4.53 6.21 -3.59
C ARG A 68 -5.44 7.07 -4.45
N GLU A 69 -4.90 8.05 -5.15
CA GLU A 69 -5.68 8.88 -6.08
C GLU A 69 -6.33 8.04 -7.20
N THR A 70 -5.59 7.10 -7.77
CA THR A 70 -6.12 6.17 -8.77
C THR A 70 -7.24 5.30 -8.19
N SER A 71 -7.05 4.74 -6.98
CA SER A 71 -8.09 3.98 -6.28
C SER A 71 -9.36 4.82 -6.08
N ASP A 72 -9.20 6.05 -5.60
CA ASP A 72 -10.30 6.99 -5.34
C ASP A 72 -11.09 7.32 -6.61
N ARG A 73 -10.41 7.40 -7.76
CA ARG A 73 -11.05 7.57 -9.08
C ARG A 73 -11.82 6.32 -9.48
N VAL A 74 -11.24 5.13 -9.32
CA VAL A 74 -11.91 3.85 -9.60
C VAL A 74 -13.16 3.69 -8.73
N GLU A 75 -13.09 3.96 -7.42
CA GLU A 75 -14.22 3.86 -6.50
C GLU A 75 -15.34 4.85 -6.82
N ARG A 76 -15.00 6.04 -7.32
CA ARG A 76 -15.99 7.01 -7.84
C ARG A 76 -16.64 6.57 -9.14
N GLY A 77 -16.18 5.49 -9.76
CA GLY A 77 -16.63 5.03 -11.06
C GLY A 77 -16.14 5.91 -12.21
N ASP A 78 -15.02 6.60 -12.03
CA ASP A 78 -14.34 7.34 -13.10
C ASP A 78 -13.75 6.37 -14.12
N ASP A 79 -13.61 6.82 -15.38
CA ASP A 79 -12.94 6.03 -16.41
C ASP A 79 -11.42 6.15 -16.19
N VAL A 80 -10.85 5.12 -15.58
CA VAL A 80 -9.41 5.03 -15.29
C VAL A 80 -8.79 4.03 -16.25
N ASP A 81 -7.71 4.46 -16.92
CA ASP A 81 -6.99 3.60 -17.84
C ASP A 81 -6.41 2.38 -17.11
N PRO A 82 -6.54 1.16 -17.69
CA PRO A 82 -5.92 -0.04 -17.13
C PRO A 82 -4.40 0.07 -16.92
N GLY A 83 -3.75 0.93 -17.71
CA GLY A 83 -2.32 1.26 -17.54
C GLY A 83 -2.03 2.03 -16.25
N ASP A 84 -2.89 2.97 -15.88
CA ASP A 84 -2.76 3.72 -14.62
C ASP A 84 -3.07 2.84 -13.41
N ILE A 85 -4.04 1.93 -13.53
CA ILE A 85 -4.34 0.90 -12.53
C ILE A 85 -3.10 0.03 -12.30
N GLY A 86 -2.48 -0.47 -13.38
CA GLY A 86 -1.25 -1.26 -13.28
C GLY A 86 -0.09 -0.47 -12.65
N ALA A 87 0.11 0.78 -13.04
CA ALA A 87 1.13 1.65 -12.45
C ALA A 87 0.89 1.90 -10.96
N ALA A 88 -0.37 2.07 -10.55
CA ALA A 88 -0.73 2.25 -9.15
C ALA A 88 -0.42 1.01 -8.30
N ILE A 89 -0.70 -0.20 -8.82
CA ILE A 89 -0.35 -1.46 -8.14
C ILE A 89 1.17 -1.61 -8.02
N GLU A 90 1.94 -1.29 -9.06
CA GLU A 90 3.41 -1.31 -9.01
C GLU A 90 3.96 -0.32 -7.98
N ASN A 91 3.36 0.88 -7.87
CA ASN A 91 3.71 1.85 -6.83
C ASN A 91 3.46 1.29 -5.42
N LEU A 92 2.32 0.63 -5.19
CA LEU A 92 2.02 -0.02 -3.90
C LEU A 92 3.04 -1.12 -3.57
N ARG A 93 3.41 -1.96 -4.55
CA ARG A 93 4.46 -2.98 -4.41
C ARG A 93 5.79 -2.37 -3.97
N LEU A 94 6.21 -1.29 -4.63
CA LEU A 94 7.47 -0.61 -4.34
C LEU A 94 7.48 -0.03 -2.92
N VAL A 95 6.37 0.57 -2.48
CA VAL A 95 6.25 1.11 -1.12
C VAL A 95 6.30 -0.01 -0.08
N TYR A 96 5.52 -1.07 -0.30
CA TYR A 96 5.47 -2.21 0.62
C TYR A 96 6.84 -2.91 0.76
N ASP A 97 7.53 -3.15 -0.36
CA ASP A 97 8.86 -3.76 -0.35
C ASP A 97 9.90 -2.89 0.36
N SER A 98 9.87 -1.57 0.12
CA SER A 98 10.76 -0.62 0.79
C SER A 98 10.57 -0.62 2.31
N LEU A 99 9.33 -0.65 2.79
CA LEU A 99 9.00 -0.70 4.21
C LEU A 99 9.42 -2.04 4.84
N ARG A 100 9.20 -3.14 4.10
CA ARG A 100 9.64 -4.48 4.51
C ARG A 100 11.16 -4.54 4.70
N ILE A 101 11.93 -4.01 3.74
CA ILE A 101 13.39 -4.00 3.80
C ILE A 101 13.88 -3.16 4.97
N ASN A 102 13.30 -1.97 5.18
CA ASN A 102 13.69 -1.08 6.28
C ASN A 102 13.49 -1.72 7.66
N ARG A 103 12.42 -2.51 7.84
CA ARG A 103 12.09 -3.19 9.09
C ARG A 103 12.91 -4.46 9.36
N ALA A 104 13.58 -5.01 8.34
CA ALA A 104 14.42 -6.21 8.45
C ALA A 104 15.89 -5.92 8.82
N GLY A 105 16.32 -4.66 8.78
CA GLY A 105 17.68 -4.20 9.12
C GLY A 105 17.79 -3.68 10.55
#